data_AF-A0A2J0MNX8-F1
#
_entry.id   AF-A0A2J0MNX8-F1
#
_cell.length_a   1.000
_cell.length_b   1.000
_cell.length_c   1.000
_cell.angle_alpha   90.00
_cell.angle_beta   90.00
_cell.angle_gamma   90.00
#
_symmetry.space_group_name_H-M   'P 1'
#
loop_
_entity.id
_entity.type
_entity.pdbx_description
1 polymer ?
#
loop_
_entity_poly.entity_id
_entity_poly.type
_entity_poly.pdbx_seq_one_letter_code
_entity_poly.pdbx_strand_id
1 'polypeptide(L)'
;YNAKIVALKREGQKDHETYKGIEIIRFSNSLKILLYLRRHKKNSLVHAQGKILPLFVGFFSSRSVFTTHATMGVNDSKYFSNSIFRAIYKILLSQFKKVIAISPYEIELLKKYRFRPNYQYIPTAIDYSYFRRPFGGREIREKYKIPKTAKVIIFLGNKHKGDKTNVETLFKAF
;
A
#
# COMPACT_ATOMS: atom_id res chain seq x y z
N TYR A 1 -5.33 23.17 -5.22
CA TYR A 1 -6.35 22.25 -4.66
C TYR A 1 -6.15 22.13 -3.16
N ASN A 2 -7.19 22.24 -2.36
CA ASN A 2 -7.09 22.00 -0.91
C ASN A 2 -7.13 20.49 -0.65
N ALA A 3 -5.98 19.89 -0.32
CA ALA A 3 -5.83 18.47 -0.09
C ALA A 3 -5.84 18.17 1.42
N LYS A 4 -6.53 17.10 1.80
CA LYS A 4 -6.57 16.61 3.18
C LYS A 4 -6.23 15.13 3.22
N ILE A 5 -5.46 14.73 4.22
CA ILE A 5 -5.19 13.32 4.53
C ILE A 5 -6.05 12.92 5.72
N VAL A 6 -6.87 11.89 5.52
CA VAL A 6 -7.66 11.30 6.60
C VAL A 6 -7.07 9.93 6.93
N ALA A 7 -6.69 9.73 8.20
CA ALA A 7 -5.97 8.53 8.63
C ALA A 7 -6.41 8.02 10.01
N LEU A 8 -6.00 6.79 10.34
CA LEU A 8 -6.10 6.28 11.70
C LEU A 8 -5.02 6.89 12.59
N LYS A 9 -5.39 7.24 13.82
CA LYS A 9 -4.48 7.73 14.85
C LYS A 9 -3.63 6.58 15.39
N ARG A 10 -2.31 6.76 15.41
CA ARG A 10 -1.39 5.91 16.17
C ARG A 10 -1.02 6.59 17.49
N GLU A 11 -0.50 5.80 18.41
CA GLU A 11 0.01 6.30 19.68
C GLU A 11 1.03 7.43 19.46
N GLY A 12 0.96 8.47 20.30
CA GLY A 12 1.82 9.66 20.20
C GLY A 12 1.48 10.65 19.07
N GLN A 13 0.49 10.36 18.21
CA GLN A 13 0.12 11.28 17.13
C GLN A 13 -0.94 12.30 17.54
N LYS A 14 -0.88 13.51 16.98
CA LYS A 14 -1.92 14.55 17.12
C LYS A 14 -3.14 14.21 16.28
N ASP A 15 -4.32 14.62 16.75
CA ASP A 15 -5.59 14.47 16.02
C ASP A 15 -5.62 15.32 14.75
N HIS A 16 -5.01 16.50 14.82
CA HIS A 16 -4.88 17.44 13.71
C HIS A 16 -3.43 17.92 13.62
N GLU A 17 -2.87 17.91 12.40
CA GLU A 17 -1.60 18.54 12.11
C GLU A 17 -1.54 19.00 10.65
N THR A 18 -0.54 19.83 10.33
CA THR A 18 -0.22 20.21 8.95
C THR A 18 1.18 19.71 8.61
N TYR A 19 1.31 18.97 7.51
CA TYR A 19 2.61 18.51 7.01
C TYR A 19 2.79 19.00 5.58
N LYS A 20 3.85 19.79 5.34
CA LYS A 20 4.14 20.39 4.02
C LYS A 20 2.91 21.09 3.39
N GLY A 21 2.12 21.80 4.20
CA GLY A 21 0.91 22.51 3.76
C GLY A 21 -0.32 21.63 3.53
N ILE A 22 -0.26 20.33 3.83
CA ILE A 22 -1.40 19.40 3.73
C ILE A 22 -1.98 19.18 5.12
N GLU A 23 -3.29 19.39 5.27
CA GLU A 23 -4.01 19.12 6.51
C GLU A 23 -4.14 17.60 6.72
N ILE A 24 -3.77 17.12 7.89
CA ILE A 24 -3.89 15.72 8.30
C ILE A 24 -4.87 15.64 9.46
N ILE A 25 -5.94 14.86 9.28
CA ILE A 25 -6.97 14.60 10.29
C ILE A 25 -6.92 13.11 10.65
N ARG A 26 -6.75 12.83 11.93
CA ARG A 26 -6.62 11.47 12.45
C ARG A 26 -7.82 11.08 13.30
N PHE A 27 -8.22 9.83 13.17
CA PHE A 27 -9.38 9.28 13.87
C PHE A 27 -8.99 8.04 14.66
N SER A 28 -9.66 7.83 15.79
CA SER A 28 -9.41 6.67 16.65
C SER A 28 -9.75 5.32 16.01
N ASN A 29 -10.62 5.31 14.98
CA ASN A 29 -11.01 4.09 14.28
C ASN A 29 -11.54 4.38 12.86
N SER A 30 -11.68 3.32 12.07
CA SER A 30 -12.07 3.41 10.66
C SER A 30 -13.53 3.82 10.48
N LEU A 31 -14.41 3.50 11.42
CA LEU A 31 -15.82 3.89 11.34
C LEU A 31 -15.97 5.41 11.37
N LYS A 32 -15.24 6.09 12.26
CA LYS A 32 -15.21 7.56 12.31
C LYS A 32 -14.68 8.17 11.01
N ILE A 33 -13.69 7.54 10.37
CA ILE A 33 -13.22 7.95 9.03
C ILE A 33 -14.36 7.85 8.02
N LEU A 34 -15.07 6.72 7.96
CA LEU A 34 -16.16 6.54 7.00
C LEU A 34 -17.30 7.54 7.24
N LEU A 35 -17.66 7.80 8.51
CA LEU A 35 -18.67 8.80 8.87
C LEU A 35 -18.24 10.21 8.48
N TYR A 36 -16.98 10.57 8.72
CA TYR A 36 -16.41 11.83 8.31
C TYR A 36 -16.47 11.98 6.78
N LEU A 37 -15.95 11.00 6.03
CA LEU A 37 -15.98 11.03 4.57
C LEU A 37 -17.42 11.11 4.04
N ARG A 38 -18.37 10.39 4.64
CA ARG A 38 -19.79 10.45 4.28
C ARG A 38 -20.35 11.88 4.35
N ARG A 39 -19.94 12.67 5.36
CA ARG A 39 -20.37 14.06 5.58
C ARG A 39 -19.65 15.07 4.69
N HIS A 40 -18.37 14.85 4.37
CA HIS A 40 -17.51 15.88 3.74
C HIS A 40 -17.17 15.65 2.25
N LYS A 41 -17.68 14.58 1.63
CA LYS A 41 -17.36 14.17 0.25
C LYS A 41 -18.05 14.94 -0.89
N LYS A 42 -19.08 15.76 -0.62
CA LYS A 42 -20.08 16.18 -1.66
C LYS A 42 -19.44 16.79 -2.91
N ASN A 43 -18.26 17.42 -2.80
CA ASN A 43 -17.52 18.02 -3.92
C ASN A 43 -16.05 17.59 -3.99
N SER A 44 -15.68 16.48 -3.36
CA SER A 44 -14.28 16.06 -3.21
C SER A 44 -13.99 14.79 -4.00
N LEU A 45 -12.81 14.73 -4.63
CA LEU A 45 -12.26 13.45 -5.09
C LEU A 45 -11.69 12.71 -3.88
N VAL A 46 -12.14 11.49 -3.66
CA VAL A 46 -11.67 10.67 -2.53
C VAL A 46 -10.75 9.58 -3.07
N HIS A 47 -9.47 9.66 -2.71
CA HIS A 47 -8.50 8.63 -3.00
C HIS A 47 -8.32 7.75 -1.77
N ALA A 48 -8.76 6.49 -1.88
CA ALA A 48 -8.65 5.48 -0.85
C ALA A 48 -7.48 4.53 -1.12
N GLN A 49 -6.82 4.10 -0.05
CA GLN A 49 -5.73 3.12 -0.07
C GLN A 49 -5.81 2.23 1.18
N GLY A 50 -5.34 0.98 1.07
CA GLY A 50 -5.21 0.06 2.19
C GLY A 50 -6.17 -1.14 2.14
N LYS A 51 -6.61 -1.60 3.32
CA LYS A 51 -7.39 -2.84 3.49
C LYS A 51 -8.87 -2.67 3.14
N ILE A 52 -9.70 -3.65 3.53
CA ILE A 52 -11.13 -3.74 3.20
C ILE A 52 -11.98 -2.52 3.62
N LEU A 53 -11.67 -1.89 4.76
CA LEU A 53 -12.48 -0.79 5.30
C LEU A 53 -12.47 0.47 4.40
N PRO A 54 -11.31 0.92 3.88
CA PRO A 54 -11.26 1.91 2.81
C PRO A 54 -12.14 1.60 1.59
N LEU A 55 -12.45 0.35 1.27
CA LEU A 55 -13.27 0.03 0.09
C LEU A 55 -14.74 0.47 0.23
N PHE A 56 -15.24 0.64 1.44
CA PHE A 56 -16.61 1.13 1.65
C PHE A 56 -16.81 2.56 1.14
N VAL A 57 -15.72 3.31 0.90
CA VAL A 57 -15.76 4.65 0.31
C VAL A 57 -16.48 4.68 -1.04
N GLY A 58 -16.34 3.63 -1.84
CA GLY A 58 -16.97 3.54 -3.16
C GLY A 58 -18.49 3.69 -3.12
N PHE A 59 -19.16 3.19 -2.07
CA PHE A 59 -20.63 3.28 -1.94
C PHE A 59 -21.15 4.69 -1.78
N PHE A 60 -20.31 5.58 -1.29
CA PHE A 60 -20.77 6.89 -0.87
C PHE A 60 -20.11 8.02 -1.65
N SER A 61 -18.97 7.82 -2.32
CA SER A 61 -18.37 8.84 -3.20
C SER A 61 -18.38 8.39 -4.66
N SER A 62 -19.12 9.12 -5.51
CA SER A 62 -19.13 8.92 -6.97
C SER A 62 -17.83 9.36 -7.65
N ARG A 63 -17.01 10.16 -6.96
CA ARG A 63 -15.67 10.62 -7.40
C ARG A 63 -14.59 9.94 -6.57
N SER A 64 -14.56 8.61 -6.64
CA SER A 64 -13.68 7.78 -5.82
C SER A 64 -12.62 7.06 -6.65
N VAL A 65 -11.39 7.04 -6.13
CA VAL A 65 -10.26 6.30 -6.68
C VAL A 65 -9.73 5.36 -5.60
N PHE A 66 -9.44 4.11 -5.95
CA PHE A 66 -8.80 3.17 -5.04
C PHE A 66 -7.45 2.74 -5.60
N THR A 67 -6.37 2.80 -4.81
CA THR A 67 -5.08 2.20 -5.20
C THR A 67 -4.89 0.86 -4.50
N THR A 68 -4.64 -0.19 -5.28
CA THR A 68 -4.25 -1.51 -4.77
C THR A 68 -2.78 -1.44 -4.34
N HIS A 69 -2.44 -1.84 -3.12
CA HIS A 69 -1.07 -1.85 -2.63
C HIS A 69 -0.74 -3.21 -2.05
N ALA A 70 -0.03 -4.05 -2.80
CA ALA A 70 0.33 -5.42 -2.39
C ALA A 70 -0.81 -6.07 -1.59
N THR A 71 -2.05 -5.81 -2.02
CA THR A 71 -3.32 -6.16 -1.36
C THR A 71 -3.60 -7.65 -1.51
N MET A 72 -2.54 -8.38 -1.86
CA MET A 72 -2.44 -9.81 -2.14
C MET A 72 -1.16 -10.39 -1.51
N GLY A 73 -0.56 -9.68 -0.54
CA GLY A 73 0.57 -10.13 0.26
C GLY A 73 0.11 -11.03 1.42
N VAL A 74 0.64 -12.25 1.44
CA VAL A 74 0.84 -13.25 2.53
C VAL A 74 -0.27 -13.44 3.57
N ASN A 75 -0.73 -12.38 4.24
CA ASN A 75 -1.84 -12.43 5.22
C ASN A 75 -3.23 -12.32 4.56
N ASP A 76 -3.33 -11.73 3.37
CA ASP A 76 -4.59 -11.65 2.63
C ASP A 76 -4.86 -12.89 1.76
N SER A 77 -3.98 -13.89 1.81
CA SER A 77 -4.27 -15.26 1.32
C SER A 77 -5.60 -15.77 1.86
N LYS A 78 -6.01 -15.37 3.08
CA LYS A 78 -7.33 -15.66 3.66
C LYS A 78 -8.50 -15.03 2.90
N TYR A 79 -8.38 -13.80 2.40
CA TYR A 79 -9.46 -13.15 1.62
C TYR A 79 -9.62 -13.78 0.24
N PHE A 80 -8.53 -14.29 -0.34
CA PHE A 80 -8.54 -14.89 -1.67
C PHE A 80 -8.74 -16.40 -1.67
N SER A 81 -8.38 -17.09 -0.58
CA SER A 81 -8.67 -18.52 -0.36
C SER A 81 -10.14 -18.73 0.02
N ASN A 82 -10.76 -17.76 0.69
CA ASN A 82 -12.18 -17.80 1.03
C ASN A 82 -13.03 -17.14 -0.06
N SER A 83 -13.96 -17.91 -0.63
CA SER A 83 -14.84 -17.47 -1.71
C SER A 83 -15.77 -16.30 -1.33
N ILE A 84 -16.24 -16.26 -0.08
CA ILE A 84 -17.15 -15.23 0.42
C ILE A 84 -16.42 -13.89 0.52
N PHE A 85 -15.26 -13.89 1.18
CA PHE A 85 -14.44 -12.68 1.30
C PHE A 85 -14.02 -12.13 -0.06
N ARG A 86 -13.66 -13.01 -0.99
CA ARG A 86 -13.34 -12.64 -2.38
C ARG A 86 -14.54 -12.00 -3.09
N ALA A 87 -15.75 -12.54 -2.91
CA ALA A 87 -16.96 -11.99 -3.49
C ALA A 87 -17.29 -10.60 -2.92
N ILE A 88 -17.19 -10.43 -1.60
CA ILE A 88 -17.37 -9.13 -0.93
C ILE A 88 -16.36 -8.13 -1.49
N TYR A 89 -15.07 -8.49 -1.52
CA TYR A 89 -14.03 -7.61 -2.06
C TYR A 89 -14.32 -7.18 -3.50
N LYS A 90 -14.74 -8.12 -4.36
CA LYS A 90 -15.13 -7.83 -5.74
C LYS A 90 -16.24 -6.79 -5.83
N ILE A 91 -17.29 -6.95 -5.02
CA ILE A 91 -18.42 -6.02 -4.97
C ILE A 91 -17.93 -4.65 -4.53
N LEU A 92 -17.19 -4.57 -3.43
CA LEU A 92 -16.68 -3.32 -2.88
C LEU A 92 -15.77 -2.59 -3.87
N LEU A 93 -14.85 -3.30 -4.51
CA LEU A 93 -13.92 -2.72 -5.47
C LEU A 93 -14.64 -2.17 -6.72
N SER A 94 -15.73 -2.82 -7.15
CA SER A 94 -16.52 -2.39 -8.32
C SER A 94 -17.24 -1.05 -8.11
N GLN A 95 -17.38 -0.59 -6.87
CA GLN A 95 -18.02 0.69 -6.55
C GLN A 95 -17.14 1.90 -6.84
N PHE A 96 -15.83 1.71 -7.02
CA PHE A 96 -14.91 2.81 -7.30
C PHE A 96 -14.99 3.26 -8.76
N LYS A 97 -14.95 4.58 -8.99
CA LYS A 97 -14.93 5.14 -10.34
C LYS A 97 -13.68 4.72 -11.12
N LYS A 98 -12.55 4.64 -10.41
CA LYS A 98 -11.26 4.20 -10.94
C LYS A 98 -10.50 3.38 -9.91
N VAL A 99 -9.82 2.34 -10.36
CA VAL A 99 -8.86 1.57 -9.57
C VAL A 99 -7.46 1.74 -10.16
N ILE A 100 -6.48 2.01 -9.32
CA ILE A 100 -5.07 2.11 -9.72
C ILE A 100 -4.37 0.83 -9.28
N ALA A 101 -3.83 0.08 -10.25
CA ALA A 101 -2.96 -1.06 -10.03
C ALA A 101 -1.50 -0.59 -10.04
N ILE A 102 -0.74 -0.90 -8.99
CA ILE A 102 0.65 -0.39 -8.85
C ILE A 102 1.72 -1.32 -9.41
N SER A 103 1.36 -2.55 -9.76
CA SER A 103 2.29 -3.54 -10.30
C SER A 103 1.59 -4.43 -11.34
N PRO A 104 2.35 -5.04 -12.26
CA PRO A 104 1.81 -6.07 -13.15
C PRO A 104 1.18 -7.24 -12.39
N TYR A 105 1.76 -7.60 -11.25
CA TYR A 105 1.24 -8.65 -10.37
C TYR A 105 -0.19 -8.35 -9.88
N GLU A 106 -0.49 -7.12 -9.47
CA GLU A 106 -1.87 -6.74 -9.09
C GLU A 106 -2.85 -6.92 -10.26
N ILE A 107 -2.43 -6.58 -11.49
CA ILE A 107 -3.25 -6.75 -12.70
C ILE A 107 -3.54 -8.23 -12.95
N GLU A 108 -2.53 -9.10 -12.83
CA GLU A 108 -2.71 -10.54 -13.00
C GLU A 108 -3.73 -11.10 -12.04
N LEU A 109 -3.76 -10.60 -10.82
CA LEU A 109 -4.67 -11.10 -9.81
C LEU A 109 -6.09 -10.56 -9.99
N LEU A 110 -6.25 -9.30 -10.39
CA LEU A 110 -7.54 -8.79 -10.85
C LEU A 110 -8.11 -9.69 -11.95
N LYS A 111 -7.27 -10.10 -12.91
CA LYS A 111 -7.66 -11.03 -13.99
C LYS A 111 -7.99 -12.43 -13.44
N LYS A 112 -7.09 -13.03 -12.65
CA LYS A 112 -7.22 -14.38 -12.06
C LYS A 112 -8.54 -14.54 -11.29
N TYR A 113 -8.91 -13.54 -10.50
CA TYR A 113 -10.13 -13.56 -9.69
C TYR A 113 -11.35 -12.93 -10.37
N ARG A 114 -11.24 -12.62 -11.68
CA ARG A 114 -12.31 -12.04 -12.50
C ARG A 114 -12.89 -10.75 -11.87
N PHE A 115 -12.03 -9.94 -11.28
CA PHE A 115 -12.36 -8.59 -10.86
C PHE A 115 -12.31 -7.70 -12.11
N ARG A 116 -13.40 -6.99 -12.39
CA ARG A 116 -13.52 -6.12 -13.56
C ARG A 116 -13.80 -4.66 -13.19
N PRO A 117 -13.06 -4.05 -12.23
CA PRO A 117 -13.19 -2.62 -12.00
C PRO A 117 -12.67 -1.86 -13.23
N ASN A 118 -13.06 -0.60 -13.39
CA ASN A 118 -12.35 0.32 -14.30
C ASN A 118 -10.96 0.58 -13.73
N TYR A 119 -9.95 -0.18 -14.13
CA TYR A 119 -8.59 -0.04 -13.61
C TYR A 119 -7.65 0.72 -14.56
N GLN A 120 -6.50 1.14 -14.03
CA GLN A 120 -5.36 1.65 -14.78
C GLN A 120 -4.08 1.24 -14.07
N TYR A 121 -3.07 0.87 -14.85
CA TYR A 121 -1.74 0.61 -14.34
C TYR A 121 -0.98 1.92 -14.14
N ILE A 122 -0.57 2.21 -12.91
CA ILE A 122 0.31 3.33 -12.58
C ILE A 122 1.35 2.82 -11.58
N PRO A 123 2.60 2.56 -12.00
CA PRO A 123 3.61 2.02 -11.11
C PRO A 123 3.98 2.98 -9.99
N THR A 124 4.42 2.42 -8.86
CA THR A 124 5.00 3.21 -7.76
C THR A 124 6.25 3.94 -8.26
N ALA A 125 6.29 5.25 -8.05
CA ALA A 125 7.44 6.08 -8.40
C ALA A 125 8.58 5.90 -7.40
N ILE A 126 9.81 6.09 -7.88
CA ILE A 126 11.02 6.19 -7.04
C ILE A 126 11.59 7.62 -7.14
N ASP A 127 12.16 8.11 -6.05
CA ASP A 127 12.93 9.35 -6.08
C ASP A 127 14.31 9.08 -6.69
N TYR A 128 14.44 9.29 -8.00
CA TYR A 128 15.69 9.05 -8.71
C TYR A 128 16.85 9.89 -8.16
N SER A 129 16.59 11.10 -7.67
CA SER A 129 17.64 11.98 -7.15
C SER A 129 18.27 11.41 -5.88
N TYR A 130 17.45 10.80 -5.03
CA TYR A 130 17.90 10.08 -3.84
C TYR A 130 18.74 8.85 -4.20
N PHE A 131 18.30 8.05 -5.18
CA PHE A 131 18.96 6.78 -5.54
C PHE A 131 20.12 6.91 -6.53
N ARG A 132 20.30 8.04 -7.21
CA ARG A 132 21.38 8.25 -8.19
C ARG A 132 22.76 8.33 -7.52
N ARG A 133 22.85 8.69 -6.25
CA ARG A 133 24.12 8.80 -5.53
C ARG A 133 24.50 7.42 -4.96
N PRO A 134 25.65 6.84 -5.32
CA PRO A 134 26.11 5.61 -4.69
C PRO A 134 26.35 5.87 -3.21
N PHE A 135 25.61 5.19 -2.33
CA PHE A 135 25.74 5.33 -0.89
C PHE A 135 26.72 4.31 -0.32
N GLY A 136 27.57 4.76 0.62
CA GLY A 136 28.05 3.97 1.76
C GLY A 136 28.89 2.72 1.49
N GLY A 137 29.33 2.43 0.26
CA GLY A 137 30.04 1.18 -0.04
C GLY A 137 31.30 0.97 0.82
N ARG A 138 32.05 2.03 1.12
CA ARG A 138 33.23 1.99 2.01
C ARG A 138 32.83 1.89 3.49
N GLU A 139 31.92 2.76 3.93
CA GLU A 139 31.44 2.83 5.32
C GLU A 139 30.78 1.52 5.76
N ILE A 140 29.98 0.88 4.89
CA ILE A 140 29.34 -0.41 5.14
C ILE A 140 30.41 -1.50 5.24
N ARG A 141 31.39 -1.52 4.33
CA ARG A 141 32.48 -2.52 4.37
C ARG A 141 33.32 -2.38 5.63
N GLU A 142 33.64 -1.18 6.06
CA GLU A 142 34.37 -0.91 7.30
C GLU A 142 33.54 -1.33 8.53
N LYS A 143 32.27 -0.89 8.61
CA LYS A 143 31.36 -1.21 9.71
C LYS A 143 31.16 -2.72 9.92
N TYR A 144 31.02 -3.47 8.82
CA TYR A 144 30.79 -4.92 8.86
C TYR A 144 32.06 -5.74 8.59
N LYS A 145 33.24 -5.11 8.55
CA LYS A 145 34.56 -5.75 8.33
C LYS A 145 34.61 -6.64 7.08
N ILE A 146 33.94 -6.23 6.01
CA ILE A 146 33.89 -6.96 4.73
C ILE A 146 35.17 -6.68 3.92
N PRO A 147 35.99 -7.69 3.59
CA PRO A 147 37.22 -7.50 2.82
C PRO A 147 36.96 -6.84 1.46
N LYS A 148 37.90 -6.00 1.00
CA LYS A 148 37.77 -5.32 -0.32
C LYS A 148 37.61 -6.31 -1.49
N THR A 149 38.18 -7.51 -1.36
CA THR A 149 38.12 -8.59 -2.36
C THR A 149 36.82 -9.39 -2.32
N ALA A 150 36.02 -9.26 -1.26
CA ALA A 150 34.79 -10.02 -1.13
C ALA A 150 33.72 -9.53 -2.12
N LYS A 151 33.10 -10.49 -2.83
CA LYS A 151 31.85 -10.28 -3.56
C LYS A 151 30.72 -10.15 -2.54
N VAL A 152 29.90 -9.11 -2.67
CA VAL A 152 28.84 -8.80 -1.71
C VAL A 152 27.49 -9.02 -2.38
N ILE A 153 26.64 -9.81 -1.73
CA ILE A 153 25.25 -10.00 -2.10
C ILE A 153 24.42 -9.26 -1.06
N ILE A 154 23.61 -8.30 -1.51
CA ILE A 154 22.78 -7.48 -0.63
C ILE A 154 21.32 -7.88 -0.84
N PHE A 155 20.69 -8.34 0.24
CA PHE A 155 19.24 -8.53 0.29
C PHE A 155 18.63 -7.42 1.15
N LEU A 156 17.69 -6.67 0.57
CA LEU A 156 16.89 -5.66 1.28
C LEU A 156 15.42 -6.06 1.20
N GLY A 157 14.89 -6.58 2.30
CA GLY A 157 13.50 -6.97 2.40
C GLY A 157 13.05 -7.11 3.85
N ASN A 158 11.75 -7.00 4.08
CA ASN A 158 11.17 -7.22 5.40
C ASN A 158 11.16 -8.71 5.73
N LYS A 159 11.56 -9.08 6.96
CA LYS A 159 11.36 -10.43 7.48
C LYS A 159 9.98 -10.53 8.12
N HIS A 160 9.04 -11.22 7.49
CA HIS A 160 7.71 -11.47 8.07
C HIS A 160 7.62 -12.87 8.69
N LYS A 161 6.94 -12.99 9.84
CA LYS A 161 6.74 -14.27 10.54
C LYS A 161 5.76 -15.14 9.74
N GLY A 162 6.16 -16.35 9.34
CA GLY A 162 5.35 -17.26 8.53
C GLY A 162 5.56 -17.13 7.02
N ASP A 163 6.24 -16.06 6.60
CA ASP A 163 6.87 -15.98 5.30
C ASP A 163 8.09 -16.88 5.37
N LYS A 164 8.01 -18.08 4.77
CA LYS A 164 9.21 -18.87 4.36
C LYS A 164 9.94 -18.03 3.31
N THR A 165 10.50 -16.91 3.74
CA THR A 165 10.93 -15.85 2.85
C THR A 165 12.21 -16.29 2.18
N ASN A 166 12.35 -15.86 0.94
CA ASN A 166 13.48 -16.03 0.04
C ASN A 166 14.87 -15.81 0.68
N VAL A 167 14.99 -15.24 1.88
CA VAL A 167 16.23 -15.16 2.66
C VAL A 167 16.75 -16.54 3.04
N GLU A 168 15.91 -17.45 3.52
CA GLU A 168 16.35 -18.83 3.83
C GLU A 168 16.72 -19.56 2.53
N THR A 169 16.00 -19.32 1.44
CA THR A 169 16.35 -19.83 0.11
C THR A 169 17.66 -19.23 -0.40
N LEU A 170 17.89 -17.94 -0.17
CA LEU A 170 19.13 -17.25 -0.50
C LEU A 170 20.30 -17.86 0.27
N PHE A 171 20.15 -18.05 1.59
CA PHE A 171 21.15 -18.70 2.43
C PHE A 171 21.36 -20.18 2.08
N LYS A 172 20.39 -20.86 1.48
CA LYS A 172 20.56 -22.23 0.97
C LYS A 172 21.20 -22.30 -0.41
N ALA A 173 21.16 -21.20 -1.18
CA ALA A 173 21.72 -21.13 -2.52
C ALA A 173 23.23 -20.78 -2.55
N PHE A 174 23.78 -20.40 -1.39
CA PHE A 174 25.19 -20.06 -1.18
C PHE A 174 25.75 -20.86 -0.01
#